data_AF-A0A2S6UBN3-F1
#
_entry.id   AF-A0A2S6UBN3-F1
#
_cell.length_a   1.000
_cell.length_b   1.000
_cell.length_c   1.000
_cell.angle_alpha   90.00
_cell.angle_beta   90.00
_cell.angle_gamma   90.00
#
_symmetry.space_group_name_H-M   'P 1'
#
loop_
_entity.id
_entity.type
_entity.pdbx_description
1 polymer ?
#
loop_
_entity_poly.entity_id
_entity_poly.type
_entity_poly.pdbx_seq_one_letter_code
_entity_poly.pdbx_strand_id
1 'polypeptide(L)'
;MRHPIAEMMLSKLKPTHFAKYRDQRLKEVTPTSVIKELVLLNHALDTAQKEWGCYLPVNPLQGIRKPTENPQRDRRLDGEELKRLLVSCGDSTNHWFCPLVITAIETAMRRGELLGLEWQHVDLDKRTAFLPITKNGTRRTIPLSLKAVEIL
;
A
#
# COMPACT_ATOMS: atom_id res chain seq x y z
N MET A 1 1.24 21.26 0.11
CA MET A 1 2.67 20.95 0.34
C MET A 1 3.34 22.23 0.83
N ARG A 2 3.86 22.29 2.07
CA ARG A 2 4.52 23.50 2.63
C ARG A 2 6.02 23.45 2.39
N HIS A 3 6.43 23.25 1.14
CA HIS A 3 7.83 23.19 0.77
C HIS A 3 8.13 24.32 -0.23
N PRO A 4 9.29 25.02 -0.14
CA PRO A 4 9.60 26.15 -1.01
C PRO A 4 9.49 25.86 -2.51
N ILE A 5 9.63 24.60 -2.91
CA ILE A 5 9.47 24.18 -4.31
C ILE A 5 8.05 24.39 -4.86
N ALA A 6 7.03 24.39 -4.00
CA ALA A 6 5.63 24.59 -4.38
C ALA A 6 5.28 26.05 -4.66
N GLU A 7 6.11 26.99 -4.19
CA GLU A 7 5.95 28.44 -4.41
C GLU A 7 6.73 28.93 -5.63
N MET A 8 7.56 28.08 -6.23
CA MET A 8 8.36 28.43 -7.41
C MET A 8 7.52 28.36 -8.68
N MET A 9 7.72 29.34 -9.57
CA MET A 9 7.18 29.26 -10.93
C MET A 9 7.71 28.03 -11.65
N LEU A 10 6.84 27.35 -12.40
CA LEU A 10 7.17 26.14 -13.16
C LEU A 10 8.42 26.32 -14.06
N SER A 11 8.53 27.48 -14.71
CA SER A 11 9.66 27.85 -15.58
C SER A 11 11.00 28.03 -14.87
N LYS A 12 10.98 28.16 -13.54
CA LYS A 12 12.19 28.29 -12.69
C LYS A 12 12.58 26.99 -12.02
N LEU A 13 11.77 25.93 -12.15
CA LEU A 13 12.09 24.63 -11.57
C LEU A 13 13.31 24.02 -12.27
N LYS A 14 14.26 23.56 -11.46
CA LYS A 14 15.53 22.96 -11.91
C LYS A 14 15.74 21.63 -11.18
N PRO A 15 16.52 20.70 -11.75
CA PRO A 15 16.85 19.43 -11.10
C PRO A 15 17.43 19.62 -9.68
N THR A 16 18.20 20.69 -9.45
CA THR A 16 18.78 21.01 -8.14
C THR A 16 17.74 21.27 -7.05
N HIS A 17 16.58 21.84 -7.39
CA HIS A 17 15.51 22.09 -6.42
C HIS A 17 14.89 20.77 -5.93
N PHE A 18 14.70 19.82 -6.83
CA PHE A 18 14.17 18.50 -6.49
C PHE A 18 15.20 17.59 -5.81
N ALA A 19 16.49 17.73 -6.13
CA ALA A 19 17.56 17.06 -5.39
C ALA A 19 17.61 17.55 -3.94
N LYS A 20 17.53 18.88 -3.73
CA LYS A 20 17.44 19.47 -2.39
C LYS A 20 16.17 19.02 -1.66
N TYR A 21 15.03 19.00 -2.34
CA TYR A 21 13.78 18.47 -1.80
C TYR A 21 13.91 17.01 -1.34
N ARG A 22 14.46 16.13 -2.19
CA ARG A 22 14.73 14.73 -1.86
C ARG A 22 15.59 14.63 -0.60
N ASP A 23 16.70 15.35 -0.55
CA ASP A 23 17.67 15.26 0.55
C ASP A 23 17.11 15.81 1.87
N GLN A 24 16.24 16.82 1.82
CA GLN A 24 15.50 17.32 2.98
C GLN A 24 14.44 16.32 3.45
N ARG A 25 13.63 15.79 2.53
CA ARG A 25 12.57 14.82 2.86
C ARG A 25 13.12 13.51 3.40
N LEU A 26 14.30 13.08 2.96
CA LEU A 26 14.99 11.90 3.51
C LEU A 26 15.32 12.04 5.01
N LYS A 27 15.34 13.25 5.57
CA LYS A 27 15.53 13.47 7.01
C LYS A 27 14.25 13.29 7.83
N GLU A 28 13.09 13.33 7.16
CA GLU A 28 11.78 13.34 7.81
C GLU A 28 10.98 12.06 7.54
N VAL A 29 11.16 11.44 6.38
CA VAL A 29 10.39 10.28 5.95
C VAL A 29 11.25 9.19 5.32
N THR A 30 10.66 8.00 5.19
CA THR A 30 11.34 6.85 4.58
C THR A 30 11.70 7.09 3.11
N PRO A 31 12.77 6.46 2.58
CA PRO A 31 13.14 6.53 1.17
C PRO A 31 11.98 6.19 0.22
N THR A 32 11.19 5.16 0.54
CA THR A 32 10.00 4.78 -0.25
C THR A 32 8.95 5.89 -0.33
N SER A 33 8.77 6.67 0.74
CA SER A 33 7.86 7.83 0.74
C SER A 33 8.39 8.93 -0.20
N VAL A 34 9.67 9.26 -0.11
CA VAL A 34 10.30 10.26 -1.00
C VAL A 34 10.19 9.85 -2.47
N ILE A 35 10.40 8.56 -2.77
CA ILE A 35 10.26 8.02 -4.13
C ILE A 35 8.84 8.24 -4.66
N LYS A 36 7.81 7.92 -3.87
CA LYS A 36 6.41 8.12 -4.27
C LYS A 36 6.08 9.59 -4.52
N GLU A 37 6.59 10.48 -3.67
CA GLU A 37 6.45 11.93 -3.86
C GLU A 37 7.12 12.40 -5.16
N LEU A 38 8.35 11.95 -5.44
CA LEU A 38 9.06 12.29 -6.68
C LEU A 38 8.36 11.72 -7.92
N VAL A 39 7.80 10.50 -7.84
CA VAL A 39 7.03 9.89 -8.94
C VAL A 39 5.77 10.70 -9.23
N LEU A 40 5.04 11.12 -8.19
CA LEU A 40 3.85 11.95 -8.33
C LEU A 40 4.18 13.30 -8.97
N LEU A 41 5.24 13.96 -8.48
CA LEU A 41 5.69 15.24 -9.05
C LEU A 41 6.16 15.09 -10.50
N ASN A 42 6.89 14.01 -10.81
CA ASN A 42 7.34 13.76 -12.18
C ASN A 42 6.15 13.60 -13.12
N HIS A 43 5.14 12.83 -12.71
CA HIS A 43 3.92 12.64 -13.49
C HIS A 43 3.18 13.97 -13.71
N ALA A 44 3.03 14.80 -12.67
CA ALA A 44 2.40 16.11 -12.79
C ALA A 44 3.14 17.04 -13.78
N LEU A 45 4.48 17.04 -13.77
CA LEU A 45 5.27 17.83 -14.73
C LEU A 45 5.17 17.29 -16.16
N ASP A 46 5.15 15.97 -16.33
CA ASP A 46 4.94 15.33 -17.63
C ASP A 46 3.55 15.69 -18.19
N THR A 47 2.50 15.62 -17.38
CA THR A 47 1.14 16.01 -17.77
C THR A 47 1.06 17.51 -18.08
N ALA A 48 1.69 18.36 -17.27
CA ALA A 48 1.73 19.80 -17.54
C ALA A 48 2.37 20.13 -18.89
N GLN A 49 3.48 19.45 -19.22
CA GLN A 49 4.19 19.58 -20.49
C GLN A 49 3.35 19.08 -21.68
N LYS A 50 2.72 17.91 -21.55
CA LYS A 50 2.06 17.21 -22.67
C LYS A 50 0.63 17.65 -22.92
N GLU A 51 -0.12 17.96 -21.87
CA GLU A 51 -1.57 18.13 -21.94
C GLU A 51 -2.03 19.54 -21.58
N TRP A 52 -1.36 20.22 -20.65
CA TRP A 52 -1.81 21.52 -20.15
C TRP A 52 -1.20 22.72 -20.89
N GLY A 53 -0.41 22.47 -21.93
CA GLY A 53 0.22 23.52 -22.73
C GLY A 53 1.27 24.34 -21.97
N CYS A 54 1.79 23.81 -20.85
CA CYS A 54 2.85 24.50 -20.11
C CYS A 54 4.18 24.38 -20.86
N TYR A 55 4.80 25.51 -21.16
CA TYR A 55 6.12 25.52 -21.79
C TYR A 55 7.19 25.04 -20.80
N LEU A 56 7.52 23.75 -20.91
CA LEU A 56 8.56 23.08 -20.14
C LEU A 56 9.44 22.31 -21.13
N PRO A 57 10.58 22.86 -21.59
CA PRO A 57 11.39 22.23 -22.63
C PRO A 57 11.88 20.82 -22.26
N VAL A 58 12.20 20.64 -20.97
CA VAL A 58 12.64 19.37 -20.40
C VAL A 58 12.03 19.23 -19.01
N ASN A 59 11.52 18.04 -18.68
CA ASN A 59 11.07 17.75 -17.33
C ASN A 59 12.28 17.71 -16.37
N PRO A 60 12.39 18.64 -15.40
CA PRO A 60 13.54 18.71 -14.49
C PRO A 60 13.67 17.51 -13.54
N LEU A 61 12.64 16.66 -13.42
CA LEU A 61 12.65 15.44 -12.61
C LEU A 61 13.11 14.18 -13.35
N GLN A 62 13.13 14.20 -14.69
CA GLN A 62 13.37 13.01 -15.51
C GLN A 62 14.76 12.38 -15.27
N GLY A 63 15.75 13.18 -14.89
CA GLY A 63 17.13 12.74 -14.65
C GLY A 63 17.53 12.59 -13.18
N ILE A 64 16.61 12.73 -12.22
CA ILE A 64 16.96 12.68 -10.80
C ILE A 64 17.12 11.26 -10.30
N ARG A 65 18.30 10.98 -9.73
CA ARG A 65 18.55 9.73 -9.02
C ARG A 65 17.63 9.62 -7.81
N LYS A 66 16.79 8.58 -7.83
CA LYS A 66 15.92 8.22 -6.71
C LYS A 66 16.76 7.58 -5.59
N PRO A 67 16.38 7.76 -4.31
CA PRO A 67 16.96 7.03 -3.20
C PRO A 67 16.84 5.51 -3.39
N THR A 68 17.66 4.73 -2.68
CA THR A 68 17.48 3.28 -2.62
C THR A 68 16.22 2.97 -1.81
N GLU A 69 15.36 2.09 -2.32
CA GLU A 69 14.19 1.63 -1.58
C GLU A 69 14.59 0.84 -0.34
N ASN A 70 13.75 0.92 0.70
CA ASN A 70 13.93 0.06 1.86
C ASN A 70 13.74 -1.41 1.45
N PRO A 71 14.50 -2.35 2.04
CA PRO A 71 14.29 -3.76 1.82
C PRO A 71 12.84 -4.15 2.15
N GLN A 72 12.28 -5.02 1.30
CA GLN A 72 10.93 -5.53 1.52
C GLN A 72 10.92 -6.39 2.79
N ARG A 73 9.81 -6.33 3.54
CA ARG A 73 9.62 -7.21 4.71
C ARG A 73 9.25 -8.60 4.22
N ASP A 74 10.08 -9.58 4.51
CA ASP A 74 9.91 -11.00 4.19
C ASP A 74 9.59 -11.86 5.41
N ARG A 75 9.94 -11.39 6.62
CA ARG A 75 9.66 -12.04 7.91
C ARG A 75 8.20 -12.50 8.06
N ARG A 76 8.03 -13.72 8.54
CA ARG A 76 6.75 -14.33 8.97
C ARG A 76 6.73 -14.48 10.50
N LEU A 77 5.56 -14.75 11.05
CA LEU A 77 5.45 -15.15 12.47
C LEU A 77 6.16 -16.49 12.63
N ASP A 78 7.02 -16.59 13.64
CA ASP A 78 7.85 -17.79 13.88
C ASP A 78 7.63 -18.37 15.28
N GLY A 79 7.79 -19.69 15.40
CA GLY A 79 7.58 -20.46 16.62
C GLY A 79 6.28 -20.09 17.35
N GLU A 80 6.42 -19.65 18.59
CA GLU A 80 5.28 -19.33 19.48
C GLU A 80 4.67 -17.94 19.25
N GLU A 81 5.16 -17.15 18.29
CA GLU A 81 4.63 -15.80 18.03
C GLU A 81 3.17 -15.80 17.62
N LEU A 82 2.77 -16.76 16.79
CA LEU A 82 1.38 -16.92 16.40
C LEU A 82 0.51 -17.20 17.61
N LYS A 83 0.94 -18.09 18.50
CA LYS A 83 0.20 -18.43 19.72
C LYS A 83 0.04 -17.20 20.63
N ARG A 84 1.12 -16.44 20.85
CA ARG A 84 1.07 -15.20 21.65
C ARG A 84 0.14 -14.15 21.03
N LEU A 85 0.17 -14.00 19.71
CA LEU A 85 -0.74 -13.11 18.99
C LEU A 85 -2.20 -13.51 19.23
N LEU A 86 -2.54 -14.80 19.07
CA LEU A 86 -3.91 -15.29 19.24
C LEU A 86 -4.41 -15.17 20.69
N VAL A 87 -3.54 -15.37 21.68
CA VAL A 87 -3.88 -15.12 23.10
C VAL A 87 -4.25 -13.66 23.30
N SER A 88 -3.41 -12.72 22.85
CA SER A 88 -3.70 -11.29 22.96
C SER A 88 -4.92 -10.84 22.14
N CYS A 89 -5.21 -11.51 21.02
CA CYS A 89 -6.45 -11.29 20.27
C CYS A 89 -7.69 -11.70 21.08
N GLY A 90 -7.59 -12.74 21.90
CA GLY A 90 -8.65 -13.20 22.80
C GLY A 90 -8.99 -12.20 23.91
N ASP A 91 -8.02 -11.39 24.32
CA ASP A 91 -8.21 -10.32 25.31
C ASP A 91 -8.89 -9.06 24.72
N SER A 92 -9.17 -9.04 23.41
CA SER A 92 -9.83 -7.92 22.76
C SER A 92 -11.28 -7.79 23.21
N THR A 93 -11.74 -6.56 23.44
CA THR A 93 -13.16 -6.27 23.72
C THR A 93 -14.07 -6.55 22.53
N ASN A 94 -13.52 -6.60 21.32
CA ASN A 94 -14.26 -6.97 20.12
C ASN A 94 -14.17 -8.48 19.89
N HIS A 95 -15.28 -9.17 20.14
CA HIS A 95 -15.39 -10.62 19.96
C HIS A 95 -15.02 -11.10 18.55
N TRP A 96 -15.21 -10.27 17.51
CA TRP A 96 -14.89 -10.62 16.12
C TRP A 96 -13.41 -10.46 15.77
N PHE A 97 -12.60 -9.83 16.63
CA PHE A 97 -11.21 -9.56 16.31
C PHE A 97 -10.36 -10.82 16.19
N CYS A 98 -10.51 -11.76 17.13
CA CYS A 98 -9.77 -13.02 17.09
C CYS A 98 -10.18 -13.90 15.88
N PRO A 99 -11.48 -14.15 15.61
CA PRO A 99 -11.93 -14.80 14.38
C PRO A 99 -11.36 -14.16 13.11
N LEU A 100 -11.44 -12.83 12.99
CA LEU A 100 -10.95 -12.09 11.83
C LEU A 100 -9.45 -12.29 11.60
N VAL A 101 -8.65 -12.27 12.67
CA VAL A 101 -7.19 -12.49 12.57
C VAL A 101 -6.89 -13.91 12.14
N ILE A 102 -7.61 -14.91 12.65
CA ILE A 102 -7.41 -16.29 12.23
C ILE A 102 -7.81 -16.47 10.77
N THR A 103 -8.98 -15.96 10.35
CA THR A 103 -9.40 -15.99 8.94
C THR A 103 -8.38 -15.31 8.05
N ALA A 104 -7.77 -14.20 8.47
CA ALA A 104 -6.71 -13.53 7.71
C ALA A 104 -5.47 -14.40 7.51
N ILE A 105 -5.07 -15.18 8.53
CA ILE A 105 -3.93 -16.09 8.49
C ILE A 105 -4.23 -17.28 7.57
N GLU A 106 -5.42 -17.86 7.68
CA GLU A 106 -5.82 -19.05 6.91
C GLU A 106 -6.03 -18.75 5.42
N THR A 107 -6.46 -17.52 5.08
CA THR A 107 -6.86 -17.16 3.70
C THR A 107 -5.86 -16.26 2.98
N ALA A 108 -4.93 -15.63 3.71
CA ALA A 108 -4.00 -14.62 3.20
C ALA A 108 -4.67 -13.46 2.43
N MET A 109 -5.96 -13.23 2.66
CA MET A 109 -6.71 -12.14 2.05
C MET A 109 -6.20 -10.78 2.54
N ARG A 110 -6.29 -9.77 1.68
CA ARG A 110 -5.97 -8.39 2.11
C ARG A 110 -7.00 -7.93 3.11
N ARG A 111 -6.62 -7.04 4.04
CA ARG A 111 -7.54 -6.46 5.04
C ARG A 111 -8.85 -5.93 4.43
N GLY A 112 -8.78 -5.23 3.30
CA GLY A 112 -9.97 -4.71 2.62
C GLY A 112 -10.86 -5.80 2.00
N GLU A 113 -10.27 -6.93 1.59
CA GLU A 113 -11.00 -8.08 1.07
C GLU A 113 -11.71 -8.81 2.22
N LEU A 114 -11.04 -9.00 3.36
CA LEU A 114 -11.63 -9.57 4.58
C LEU A 114 -12.82 -8.75 5.09
N LEU A 115 -12.64 -7.44 5.22
CA LEU A 115 -13.68 -6.55 5.77
C LEU A 115 -14.84 -6.29 4.79
N GLY A 116 -14.63 -6.54 3.51
CA GLY A 116 -15.65 -6.40 2.46
C GLY A 116 -16.25 -7.73 2.00
N LEU A 117 -15.86 -8.86 2.61
CA LEU A 117 -16.42 -10.15 2.27
C LEU A 117 -17.86 -10.25 2.78
N GLU A 118 -18.77 -10.63 1.90
CA GLU A 118 -20.18 -10.80 2.22
C GLU A 118 -20.54 -12.29 2.24
N TRP A 119 -21.45 -12.69 3.11
CA TRP A 119 -21.88 -14.09 3.26
C TRP A 119 -22.40 -14.72 1.97
N GLN A 120 -23.04 -13.95 1.09
CA GLN A 120 -23.49 -14.43 -0.22
C GLN A 120 -22.34 -14.90 -1.13
N HIS A 121 -21.10 -14.50 -0.83
CA HIS A 121 -19.91 -14.91 -1.55
C HIS A 121 -19.14 -16.04 -0.83
N VAL A 122 -19.68 -16.58 0.27
CA VAL A 122 -19.07 -17.68 1.02
C VAL A 122 -19.90 -18.95 0.80
N ASP A 123 -19.24 -19.98 0.29
CA ASP A 123 -19.80 -21.31 0.11
C ASP A 123 -19.06 -22.25 1.07
N LEU A 124 -19.68 -22.56 2.22
CA LEU A 124 -19.08 -23.42 3.25
C LEU A 124 -19.04 -24.89 2.83
N ASP A 125 -19.99 -25.34 2.01
CA ASP A 125 -20.02 -26.72 1.48
C ASP A 125 -18.83 -26.96 0.53
N LYS A 126 -18.59 -26.01 -0.38
CA LYS A 126 -17.43 -26.03 -1.27
C LYS A 126 -16.16 -25.51 -0.61
N ARG A 127 -16.27 -24.92 0.58
CA ARG A 127 -15.18 -24.27 1.34
C ARG A 127 -14.46 -23.22 0.49
N THR A 128 -15.22 -22.28 -0.04
CA THR A 128 -14.68 -21.22 -0.89
C THR A 128 -15.26 -19.86 -0.55
N ALA A 129 -14.42 -18.82 -0.61
CA ALA A 129 -14.84 -17.42 -0.56
C ALA A 129 -14.57 -16.75 -1.91
N PHE A 130 -15.59 -16.20 -2.54
CA PHE A 130 -15.51 -15.47 -3.79
C PHE A 130 -15.27 -13.98 -3.54
N LEU A 131 -14.27 -13.41 -4.21
CA LEU A 131 -13.96 -11.99 -4.14
C LEU A 131 -14.34 -11.34 -5.48
N PRO A 132 -15.52 -10.68 -5.57
CA PRO A 132 -16.00 -10.10 -6.83
C PRO A 132 -15.17 -8.89 -7.27
N ILE A 133 -14.67 -8.10 -6.33
CA ILE A 133 -13.87 -6.91 -6.57
C ILE A 133 -12.65 -6.96 -5.64
N THR A 134 -11.45 -7.06 -6.21
CA THR A 134 -10.20 -6.85 -5.48
C THR A 134 -9.59 -5.52 -5.87
N LYS A 135 -8.66 -5.01 -5.05
CA LYS A 135 -7.93 -3.75 -5.28
C LYS A 135 -7.28 -3.63 -6.68
N ASN A 136 -7.05 -4.75 -7.38
CA ASN A 136 -6.44 -4.79 -8.71
C ASN A 136 -7.42 -5.22 -9.82
N GLY A 137 -8.73 -5.24 -9.56
CA GLY A 137 -9.76 -5.52 -10.56
C GLY A 137 -9.88 -7.00 -10.99
N THR A 138 -9.13 -7.91 -10.37
CA THR A 138 -9.23 -9.35 -10.67
C THR A 138 -10.14 -10.04 -9.66
N ARG A 139 -11.24 -10.60 -10.15
CA ARG A 139 -12.08 -11.54 -9.41
C ARG A 139 -11.30 -12.83 -9.12
N ARG A 140 -11.44 -13.37 -7.93
CA ARG A 140 -10.80 -14.64 -7.56
C ARG A 140 -11.59 -15.38 -6.49
N THR A 141 -11.43 -16.69 -6.46
CA THR A 141 -11.96 -17.55 -5.40
C THR A 141 -10.81 -17.99 -4.50
N ILE A 142 -10.99 -17.84 -3.19
CA ILE A 142 -10.03 -18.27 -2.17
C ILE A 142 -10.56 -19.56 -1.54
N PRO A 143 -9.78 -20.65 -1.51
CA PRO A 143 -10.14 -21.83 -0.76
C PRO A 143 -10.08 -21.54 0.75
N LEU A 144 -11.05 -22.06 1.49
CA LEU A 144 -11.13 -21.98 2.95
C LEU A 144 -10.57 -23.28 3.54
N SER A 145 -9.62 -23.15 4.47
CA SER A 145 -9.17 -24.29 5.27
C SER A 145 -10.30 -24.77 6.19
N LEU A 146 -10.18 -25.99 6.72
CA LEU A 146 -11.15 -26.50 7.71
C LEU A 146 -11.27 -25.55 8.90
N LYS A 147 -10.14 -25.04 9.38
CA LYS A 147 -10.10 -24.08 10.47
C LYS A 147 -10.75 -22.74 10.13
N ALA A 148 -10.61 -22.27 8.89
CA ALA A 148 -11.33 -21.07 8.44
C ALA A 148 -12.85 -21.29 8.43
N VAL A 149 -13.31 -22.49 8.05
CA VAL A 149 -14.73 -22.86 8.06
C VAL A 149 -15.28 -23.00 9.48
N GLU A 150 -14.51 -23.54 10.41
CA GLU A 150 -14.93 -23.68 11.83
C GLU A 150 -15.13 -22.33 12.54
N ILE A 151 -14.51 -21.26 12.04
CA ILE A 151 -14.49 -19.94 12.67
C ILE A 151 -15.54 -18.99 12.06
N LEU A 152 -15.94 -19.24 10.82
CA LEU A 152 -16.96 -18.47 10.09
C LEU A 152 -18.35 -18.99 10.46
#